data_AF-A0A821JWA5-F1
#
_entry.id   AF-A0A821JWA5-F1
#
_cell.length_a   1.000
_cell.length_b   1.000
_cell.length_c   1.000
_cell.angle_alpha   90.00
_cell.angle_beta   90.00
_cell.angle_gamma   90.00
#
_symmetry.space_group_name_H-M   'P 1'
#
loop_
_entity.id
_entity.type
_entity.pdbx_description
1 polymer ?
#
loop_
_entity_poly.entity_id
_entity_poly.type
_entity_poly.pdbx_seq_one_letter_code
_entity_poly.pdbx_strand_id
1 'polypeptide(L)'
;MATVQSTSEESERLWIMPFLGQLTDDFRDFYEDFQSNCVTSFTHYATFIGRQQPSHKHLINPFYVYLYLCSDIYMSSGRDIQTGAFVGCRIARALRSIEINLGASALREFLYLFCYDNLPLHDYFWIYVRSHFSNISDPE
;
A
#
# COMPACT_ATOMS: atom_id res chain seq x y z
N MET A 1 -35.79 -7.18 17.33
CA MET A 1 -34.65 -8.13 17.43
C MET A 1 -33.59 -7.67 16.45
N ALA A 2 -32.64 -6.84 16.89
CA ALA A 2 -31.59 -6.28 16.04
C ALA A 2 -30.43 -5.87 16.95
N THR A 3 -29.57 -6.81 17.37
CA THR A 3 -28.39 -6.49 18.20
C THR A 3 -27.42 -7.68 18.35
N VAL A 4 -27.07 -8.37 17.26
CA VAL A 4 -25.98 -9.38 17.30
C VAL A 4 -25.03 -9.29 16.10
N GLN A 5 -25.48 -8.76 14.95
CA GLN A 5 -24.64 -8.62 13.75
C GLN A 5 -23.66 -7.43 13.80
N SER A 6 -23.98 -6.32 14.47
CA SER A 6 -23.14 -5.11 14.44
C SER A 6 -21.79 -5.29 15.13
N THR A 7 -21.71 -6.18 16.12
CA THR A 7 -20.49 -6.41 16.90
C THR A 7 -19.44 -7.24 16.17
N SER A 8 -19.82 -8.12 15.24
CA SER A 8 -18.83 -8.93 14.49
C SER A 8 -18.15 -8.12 13.39
N GLU A 9 -18.90 -7.30 12.65
CA GLU A 9 -18.36 -6.44 11.59
C GLU A 9 -17.44 -5.33 12.16
N GLU A 10 -17.78 -4.75 13.31
CA GLU A 10 -16.88 -3.81 14.01
C GLU A 10 -15.61 -4.49 14.52
N SER A 11 -15.71 -5.74 15.00
CA SER A 11 -14.54 -6.52 15.44
C SER A 11 -13.60 -6.84 14.27
N GLU A 12 -14.15 -7.28 13.13
CA GLU A 12 -13.37 -7.59 11.92
C GLU A 12 -12.63 -6.36 11.37
N ARG A 13 -13.25 -5.17 11.42
CA ARG A 13 -12.58 -3.91 11.05
C ARG A 13 -11.40 -3.56 11.94
N LEU A 14 -11.50 -3.82 13.25
CA LEU A 14 -10.40 -3.62 14.19
C LEU A 14 -9.22 -4.55 13.91
N TRP A 15 -9.46 -5.73 13.32
CA TRP A 15 -8.40 -6.66 12.93
C TRP A 15 -7.64 -6.25 11.66
N ILE A 16 -8.25 -5.52 10.72
CA ILE A 16 -7.60 -5.11 9.46
C ILE A 16 -6.57 -4.00 9.69
N MET A 17 -6.82 -3.09 10.64
CA MET A 17 -5.97 -1.92 10.87
C MET A 17 -4.52 -2.25 11.24
N PRO A 18 -4.21 -3.25 12.08
CA PRO A 18 -2.84 -3.71 12.30
C PRO A 18 -2.14 -4.21 11.04
N PHE A 19 -2.82 -4.99 10.18
CA PHE A 19 -2.24 -5.47 8.93
C PHE A 19 -1.99 -4.33 7.95
N LEU A 20 -2.93 -3.39 7.85
CA LEU A 20 -2.74 -2.18 7.06
C LEU A 20 -1.57 -1.35 7.60
N GLY A 21 -1.42 -1.27 8.93
CA GLY A 21 -0.27 -0.67 9.60
C GLY A 21 1.04 -1.28 9.13
N GLN A 22 1.21 -2.58 9.34
CA GLN A 22 2.43 -3.30 8.96
C GLN A 22 2.74 -3.18 7.46
N LEU A 23 1.73 -3.34 6.59
CA LEU A 23 1.92 -3.18 5.15
C LEU A 23 2.29 -1.75 4.78
N THR A 24 1.84 -0.74 5.54
CA THR A 24 2.26 0.66 5.32
C THR A 24 3.73 0.82 5.68
N ASP A 25 4.18 0.25 6.80
CA ASP A 25 5.56 0.40 7.27
C ASP A 25 6.54 -0.37 6.36
N ASP A 26 6.26 -1.65 6.06
CA ASP A 26 7.06 -2.44 5.09
C ASP A 26 7.16 -1.78 3.71
N PHE A 27 6.10 -1.08 3.31
CA PHE A 27 6.03 -0.33 2.07
C PHE A 27 6.94 0.92 2.11
N ARG A 28 6.96 1.65 3.24
CA ARG A 28 7.74 2.88 3.41
C ARG A 28 9.23 2.58 3.54
N ASP A 29 9.55 1.50 4.24
CA ASP A 29 10.91 1.10 4.61
C ASP A 29 11.50 0.10 3.61
N PHE A 30 10.77 -0.20 2.52
CA PHE A 30 11.13 -1.21 1.51
C PHE A 30 12.60 -1.18 1.11
N TYR A 31 13.16 0.00 0.80
CA TYR A 31 14.54 0.11 0.34
C TYR A 31 15.57 -0.14 1.44
N GLU A 32 15.31 0.33 2.66
CA GLU A 32 16.16 0.09 3.82
C GLU A 32 16.15 -1.41 4.14
N ASP A 33 14.96 -2.01 4.20
CA ASP A 33 14.79 -3.45 4.41
C ASP A 33 15.47 -4.28 3.32
N PHE A 34 15.34 -3.86 2.06
CA PHE A 34 15.95 -4.57 0.93
C PHE A 34 17.47 -4.51 0.99
N GLN A 35 18.06 -3.37 1.39
CA GLN A 35 19.51 -3.24 1.59
C GLN A 35 20.01 -4.04 2.80
N SER A 36 19.22 -4.08 3.87
CA SER A 36 19.56 -4.81 5.11
C SER A 36 19.27 -6.32 5.05
N ASN A 37 18.75 -6.83 3.92
CA ASN A 37 18.26 -8.22 3.78
C ASN A 37 17.18 -8.59 4.81
N CYS A 38 16.38 -7.61 5.26
CA CYS A 38 15.20 -7.85 6.07
C CYS A 38 14.12 -8.52 5.21
N VAL A 39 13.49 -9.56 5.76
CA VAL A 39 12.44 -10.30 5.05
C VAL A 39 11.07 -9.74 5.42
N THR A 40 10.49 -8.97 4.51
CA THR A 40 9.11 -8.46 4.57
C THR A 40 8.32 -8.99 3.38
N SER A 41 7.01 -8.76 3.34
CA SER A 41 6.23 -9.14 2.15
C SER A 41 6.71 -8.41 0.90
N PHE A 42 7.17 -7.16 1.04
CA PHE A 42 7.67 -6.33 -0.07
C PHE A 42 9.03 -6.80 -0.57
N THR A 43 9.99 -7.02 0.32
CA THR A 43 11.34 -7.49 -0.09
C THR A 43 11.29 -8.91 -0.64
N HIS A 44 10.43 -9.77 -0.08
CA HIS A 44 10.21 -11.12 -0.60
C HIS A 44 9.63 -11.07 -2.02
N TYR A 45 8.55 -10.31 -2.25
CA TYR A 45 7.98 -10.17 -3.59
C TYR A 45 9.02 -9.65 -4.60
N ALA A 46 9.73 -8.57 -4.26
CA ALA A 46 10.77 -7.96 -5.10
C ALA A 46 11.86 -8.95 -5.51
N THR A 47 12.28 -9.82 -4.58
CA THR A 47 13.36 -10.79 -4.80
C THR A 47 13.00 -11.87 -5.83
N PHE A 48 11.71 -12.22 -5.93
CA PHE A 48 11.26 -13.41 -6.65
C PHE A 48 10.39 -13.13 -7.88
N ILE A 49 9.81 -11.92 -8.02
CA ILE A 49 8.84 -11.61 -9.09
C ILE A 49 9.36 -11.87 -10.52
N GLY A 50 10.66 -11.68 -10.77
CA GLY A 50 11.27 -11.89 -12.10
C GLY A 50 11.87 -13.28 -12.35
N ARG A 51 11.85 -14.20 -11.37
CA ARG A 51 12.55 -15.48 -11.49
C ARG A 51 11.67 -16.50 -12.22
N GLN A 52 12.13 -17.10 -13.33
CA GLN A 52 11.42 -18.15 -14.09
C GLN A 52 11.22 -19.49 -13.32
N GLN A 53 11.08 -19.48 -12.00
CA GLN A 53 10.80 -20.71 -11.26
C GLN A 53 9.32 -21.12 -11.38
N PRO A 54 9.00 -22.43 -11.38
CA PRO A 54 7.69 -22.95 -11.77
C PRO A 54 6.54 -22.64 -10.79
N SER A 55 6.79 -21.91 -9.71
CA SER A 55 5.79 -21.52 -8.71
C SER A 55 5.25 -20.10 -8.86
N HIS A 56 5.48 -19.43 -10.00
CA HIS A 56 4.87 -18.15 -10.43
C HIS A 56 3.35 -18.02 -10.19
N LYS A 57 2.67 -19.08 -9.77
CA LYS A 57 1.27 -19.11 -9.35
C LYS A 57 0.98 -18.57 -7.94
N HIS A 58 1.95 -18.19 -7.10
CA HIS A 58 1.64 -17.93 -5.67
C HIS A 58 2.34 -16.73 -4.99
N LEU A 59 2.92 -15.77 -5.72
CA LEU A 59 3.38 -14.52 -5.09
C LEU A 59 2.32 -13.44 -5.26
N ILE A 60 1.64 -13.14 -4.16
CA ILE A 60 0.70 -12.02 -4.11
C ILE A 60 1.51 -10.73 -4.00
N ASN A 61 1.22 -9.78 -4.88
CA ASN A 61 1.81 -8.45 -4.83
C ASN A 61 1.34 -7.71 -3.56
N PRO A 62 2.23 -7.40 -2.60
CA PRO A 62 1.84 -6.80 -1.33
C PRO A 62 1.35 -5.36 -1.48
N PHE A 63 1.77 -4.64 -2.53
CA PHE A 63 1.21 -3.33 -2.84
C PHE A 63 -0.26 -3.44 -3.25
N TYR A 64 -0.64 -4.49 -3.98
CA TYR A 64 -2.05 -4.73 -4.33
C TYR A 64 -2.89 -5.14 -3.13
N VAL A 65 -2.33 -5.93 -2.22
CA VAL A 65 -2.99 -6.25 -0.94
C VAL A 65 -3.23 -4.97 -0.14
N TYR A 66 -2.21 -4.11 -0.02
CA TYR A 66 -2.32 -2.82 0.64
C TYR A 66 -3.45 -1.95 0.03
N LEU A 67 -3.47 -1.80 -1.30
CA LEU A 67 -4.52 -1.03 -1.99
C LEU A 67 -5.91 -1.65 -1.83
N TYR A 68 -5.99 -2.99 -1.86
CA TYR A 68 -7.23 -3.71 -1.62
C TYR A 68 -7.77 -3.43 -0.22
N LEU A 69 -6.94 -3.49 0.82
CA LEU A 69 -7.37 -3.18 2.20
C LEU A 69 -7.82 -1.72 2.34
N CYS A 70 -7.12 -0.77 1.73
CA CYS A 70 -7.56 0.63 1.67
C CYS A 70 -8.93 0.76 0.99
N SER A 71 -9.15 0.04 -0.11
CA SER A 71 -10.42 0.04 -0.83
C SER A 71 -11.54 -0.59 -0.01
N ASP A 72 -11.28 -1.71 0.66
CA ASP A 72 -12.24 -2.41 1.51
C ASP A 72 -12.67 -1.55 2.71
N ILE A 73 -11.74 -0.84 3.36
CA ILE A 73 -12.05 0.13 4.42
C ILE A 73 -12.97 1.25 3.89
N TYR A 74 -12.68 1.80 2.71
CA TYR A 74 -13.51 2.84 2.13
C TYR A 74 -14.90 2.35 1.71
N MET A 75 -14.98 1.13 1.16
CA MET A 75 -16.25 0.55 0.74
C MET A 75 -17.11 0.16 1.94
N SER A 76 -16.52 -0.45 2.97
CA SER A 76 -17.20 -0.87 4.20
C SER A 76 -17.68 0.31 5.05
N SER A 77 -17.05 1.49 4.94
CA SER A 77 -17.55 2.72 5.58
C SER A 77 -18.80 3.32 4.91
N GLY A 78 -19.32 2.68 3.85
CA GLY A 78 -20.41 3.24 3.07
C GLY A 78 -19.97 4.38 2.16
N ARG A 79 -18.68 4.38 1.76
CA ARG A 79 -18.04 5.44 0.94
C ARG A 79 -18.02 6.80 1.62
N ASP A 80 -17.87 6.81 2.95
CA ASP A 80 -17.75 8.03 3.73
C ASP A 80 -16.54 8.87 3.27
N ILE A 81 -16.79 10.17 3.08
CA ILE A 81 -15.80 11.11 2.51
C ILE A 81 -14.58 11.25 3.43
N GLN A 82 -14.78 11.24 4.76
CA GLN A 82 -13.69 11.37 5.70
C GLN A 82 -12.79 10.13 5.67
N THR A 83 -13.38 8.95 5.58
CA THR A 83 -12.68 7.67 5.39
C THR A 83 -11.89 7.69 4.07
N GLY A 84 -12.52 8.16 2.98
CA GLY A 84 -11.86 8.30 1.68
C GLY A 84 -10.65 9.23 1.73
N ALA A 85 -10.79 10.39 2.38
CA ALA A 85 -9.69 11.32 2.61
C ALA A 85 -8.58 10.70 3.47
N PHE A 86 -8.94 9.97 4.52
CA PHE A 86 -7.99 9.27 5.39
C PHE A 86 -7.16 8.23 4.60
N VAL A 87 -7.80 7.32 3.87
CA VAL A 87 -7.08 6.28 3.10
C VAL A 87 -6.27 6.90 1.95
N GLY A 88 -6.81 7.91 1.26
CA GLY A 88 -6.11 8.61 0.19
C GLY A 88 -4.86 9.32 0.70
N CYS A 89 -4.97 10.05 1.82
CA CYS A 89 -3.83 10.66 2.49
C CYS A 89 -2.82 9.62 2.94
N ARG A 90 -3.26 8.46 3.46
CA ARG A 90 -2.36 7.38 3.87
C ARG A 90 -1.53 6.86 2.70
N ILE A 91 -2.17 6.55 1.57
CA ILE A 91 -1.48 6.07 0.35
C ILE A 91 -0.48 7.09 -0.14
N ALA A 92 -0.91 8.35 -0.26
CA ALA A 92 -0.08 9.40 -0.82
C ALA A 92 1.08 9.78 0.12
N ARG A 93 0.89 9.78 1.45
CA ARG A 93 1.98 9.96 2.43
C ARG A 93 3.03 8.88 2.29
N ALA A 94 2.58 7.64 2.16
CA ALA A 94 3.48 6.52 2.06
C ALA A 94 4.33 6.64 0.76
N LEU A 95 3.71 6.88 -0.40
CA LEU A 95 4.46 7.08 -1.65
C LEU A 95 5.39 8.31 -1.60
N ARG A 96 4.95 9.38 -0.93
CA ARG A 96 5.76 10.59 -0.71
C ARG A 96 6.99 10.31 0.14
N SER A 97 6.93 9.44 1.15
CA SER A 97 8.11 9.16 1.99
C SER A 97 9.23 8.49 1.20
N ILE A 98 8.89 7.61 0.24
CA ILE A 98 9.89 7.03 -0.68
C ILE A 98 10.59 8.13 -1.47
N GLU A 99 9.82 9.06 -2.06
CA GLU A 99 10.39 10.14 -2.86
C GLU A 99 11.22 11.14 -2.03
N ILE A 100 10.79 11.47 -0.81
CA ILE A 100 11.53 12.39 0.06
C ILE A 100 12.85 11.78 0.51
N ASN A 101 12.85 10.52 0.91
CA ASN A 101 14.03 9.88 1.50
C ASN A 101 15.06 9.49 0.43
N LEU A 102 14.61 9.06 -0.76
CA LEU A 102 15.45 8.41 -1.77
C LEU A 102 15.35 9.03 -3.17
N GLY A 103 14.51 10.04 -3.34
CA GLY A 103 14.32 10.76 -4.60
C GLY A 103 13.26 10.15 -5.52
N ALA A 104 12.89 10.92 -6.55
CA ALA A 104 11.85 10.54 -7.51
C ALA A 104 12.19 9.28 -8.34
N SER A 105 13.48 8.98 -8.52
CA SER A 105 13.92 7.76 -9.20
C SER A 105 13.56 6.50 -8.42
N ALA A 106 13.70 6.54 -7.08
CA ALA A 106 13.31 5.43 -6.23
C ALA A 106 11.80 5.21 -6.29
N LEU A 107 10.98 6.25 -6.14
CA LEU A 107 9.53 6.10 -6.29
C LEU A 107 9.14 5.50 -7.66
N ARG A 108 9.81 5.93 -8.74
CA ARG A 108 9.54 5.38 -10.07
C ARG A 108 9.91 3.90 -10.18
N GLU A 109 11.07 3.50 -9.63
CA GLU A 109 11.49 2.10 -9.61
C GLU A 109 10.54 1.24 -8.77
N PHE A 110 10.14 1.73 -7.59
CA PHE A 110 9.14 1.09 -6.75
C PHE A 110 7.84 0.84 -7.54
N LEU A 111 7.28 1.87 -8.17
CA LEU A 111 6.07 1.73 -8.97
C LEU A 111 6.27 0.79 -10.16
N TYR A 112 7.44 0.82 -10.79
CA TYR A 112 7.74 -0.12 -11.87
C TYR A 112 7.75 -1.56 -11.38
N LEU A 113 8.31 -1.84 -10.20
CA LEU A 113 8.39 -3.18 -9.62
C LEU A 113 7.03 -3.72 -9.18
N PHE A 114 6.22 -2.89 -8.53
CA PHE A 114 4.94 -3.29 -7.93
C PHE A 114 3.72 -3.00 -8.82
N CYS A 115 3.88 -2.34 -9.96
CA CYS A 115 2.83 -2.14 -10.95
C CYS A 115 3.26 -2.54 -12.37
N TYR A 116 4.27 -3.41 -12.51
CA TYR A 116 4.83 -3.79 -13.81
C TYR A 116 3.78 -4.37 -14.79
N ASP A 117 2.76 -5.03 -14.26
CA ASP A 117 1.66 -5.66 -14.98
C ASP A 117 0.42 -4.75 -15.14
N ASN A 118 0.46 -3.54 -14.57
CA ASN A 118 -0.66 -2.59 -14.59
C ASN A 118 -0.18 -1.15 -14.81
N LEU A 119 0.15 -0.84 -16.06
CA LEU A 119 0.62 0.49 -16.47
C LEU A 119 -0.38 1.63 -16.14
N PRO A 120 -1.71 1.48 -16.32
CA PRO A 120 -2.65 2.51 -15.89
C PRO A 120 -2.56 2.85 -14.40
N LEU A 121 -2.39 1.84 -13.54
CA LEU A 121 -2.23 2.05 -12.11
C LEU A 121 -0.88 2.69 -11.77
N HIS A 122 0.19 2.26 -12.44
CA HIS A 122 1.49 2.92 -12.36
C HIS A 122 1.37 4.42 -12.67
N ASP A 123 0.77 4.78 -13.81
CA ASP A 123 0.65 6.16 -14.26
C ASP A 123 -0.27 6.99 -13.36
N TYR A 124 -1.32 6.38 -12.81
CA TYR A 124 -2.16 7.01 -11.80
C TYR A 124 -1.35 7.43 -10.58
N PHE A 125 -0.50 6.56 -10.03
CA PHE A 125 0.34 6.93 -8.89
C PHE A 125 1.42 7.95 -9.28
N TRP A 126 2.12 7.71 -10.39
CA TRP A 126 3.24 8.53 -10.82
C TRP A 126 2.86 9.95 -11.22
N ILE A 127 1.70 10.13 -11.86
CA ILE A 127 1.24 11.43 -12.36
C ILE A 127 0.25 12.05 -11.39
N TYR A 128 -0.86 11.34 -11.11
CA TYR A 128 -1.98 11.93 -10.39
C TYR A 128 -1.71 12.02 -8.90
N VAL A 129 -1.46 10.89 -8.22
CA VAL A 129 -1.26 10.89 -6.76
C VAL A 129 -0.04 11.72 -6.36
N ARG A 130 1.07 11.56 -7.10
CA ARG A 130 2.29 12.35 -6.88
C ARG A 130 2.07 13.87 -7.00
N SER A 131 1.16 14.32 -7.88
CA SER A 131 0.83 15.76 -8.00
C SER A 131 0.24 16.37 -6.71
N HIS A 132 -0.28 15.53 -5.81
CA HIS A 132 -0.83 15.94 -4.54
C HIS A 132 0.18 15.91 -3.37
N PHE A 133 1.43 15.47 -3.58
CA PHE A 133 2.42 15.36 -2.50
C PHE A 133 2.72 16.68 -1.79
N SER A 134 2.64 17.82 -2.49
CA SER A 134 2.83 19.14 -1.89
C SER A 134 1.71 19.53 -0.92
N ASN A 135 0.53 18.93 -1.05
CA ASN A 135 -0.65 19.22 -0.22
C ASN A 135 -0.74 18.29 1.00
N ILE A 136 0.26 17.44 1.20
CA ILE A 136 0.27 16.43 2.24
C ILE A 136 1.43 16.73 3.17
N SER A 137 1.12 17.11 4.40
CA SER A 137 2.09 17.18 5.48
C SER A 137 2.39 15.78 6.01
N ASP A 138 3.67 15.55 6.35
CA ASP A 138 4.04 14.44 7.22
C ASP A 138 3.31 14.61 8.56
N PRO A 139 2.85 13.53 9.20
CA PRO A 139 2.48 13.61 10.60
C PRO A 139 3.77 13.74 11.43
N GLU A 140 3.72 14.62 12.41
CA GLU A 140 4.52 14.48 13.63
C GLU A 140 4.36 13.08 14.24
#